data_AF-M1C1G8-F1
#
_entry.id   AF-M1C1G8-F1
#
_cell.length_a   1.000
_cell.length_b   1.000
_cell.length_c   1.000
_cell.angle_alpha   90.00
_cell.angle_beta   90.00
_cell.angle_gamma   90.00
#
_symmetry.space_group_name_H-M   'P 1'
#
loop_
_entity.id
_entity.type
_entity.pdbx_description
1 polymer ?
#
loop_
_entity_poly.entity_id
_entity_poly.type
_entity_poly.pdbx_seq_one_letter_code
_entity_poly.pdbx_strand_id
1 'polypeptide(L)'
;MGAKFDEISESEIPFPHRKGNLYNIQYLNYWSDNSESISSQKIGCLRKLYKEMEPYVANSPRSAYLNYRDLDFGTNSEDYSYSKAKIWGEKYFSGNFERLAKVKSKVDPSNFFRNEQSIPSYSTNI
;
A
#
# COMPACT_ATOMS: atom_id res chain seq x y z
N MET A 1 17.09 6.37 2.95
CA MET A 1 16.83 6.43 4.38
C MET A 1 18.14 6.16 5.08
N GLY A 2 18.81 5.04 4.81
CA GLY A 2 20.19 4.81 5.26
C GLY A 2 20.30 4.70 6.79
N ALA A 3 21.54 4.67 7.29
CA ALA A 3 21.83 4.64 8.72
C ALA A 3 21.03 3.53 9.42
N LYS A 4 20.23 3.87 10.45
CA LYS A 4 19.47 2.90 11.22
C LYS A 4 18.48 2.10 10.37
N PHE A 5 17.99 2.64 9.26
CA PHE A 5 17.09 1.89 8.36
C PHE A 5 17.80 0.74 7.64
N ASP A 6 19.11 0.81 7.44
CA ASP A 6 19.86 -0.25 6.76
C ASP A 6 20.26 -1.39 7.70
N GLU A 7 20.22 -1.15 9.01
CA GLU A 7 20.52 -2.13 10.06
C GLU A 7 19.32 -3.03 10.40
N ILE A 8 18.10 -2.54 10.18
CA ILE A 8 16.85 -3.25 10.52
C ILE A 8 16.45 -4.15 9.35
N SER A 9 16.16 -5.41 9.62
CA SER A 9 15.72 -6.34 8.59
C SER A 9 14.36 -5.93 8.00
N GLU A 10 14.17 -6.11 6.69
CA GLU A 10 12.89 -5.84 6.01
C GLU A 10 11.72 -6.63 6.61
N SER A 11 11.99 -7.80 7.22
CA SER A 11 10.97 -8.67 7.82
C SER A 11 10.86 -8.57 9.35
N GLU A 12 11.64 -7.68 9.98
CA GLU A 12 11.65 -7.50 11.43
C GLU A 12 10.29 -7.01 11.95
N ILE A 13 9.69 -6.07 11.22
CA ILE A 13 8.35 -5.52 11.48
C ILE A 13 7.56 -5.41 10.17
N PRO A 14 6.24 -5.13 10.20
CA PRO A 14 5.42 -5.09 8.99
C PRO A 14 5.92 -4.12 7.91
N PHE A 15 6.49 -2.97 8.29
CA PHE A 15 7.03 -1.96 7.38
C PHE A 15 8.35 -2.44 6.75
N PRO A 16 8.38 -2.72 5.43
CA PRO A 16 9.48 -3.45 4.80
C PRO A 16 10.56 -2.55 4.20
N HIS A 17 10.31 -1.25 4.02
CA HIS A 17 11.18 -0.39 3.22
C HIS A 17 12.43 -0.01 4.03
N ARG A 18 13.48 -0.83 3.92
CA ARG A 18 14.75 -0.72 4.68
C ARG A 18 15.92 -0.48 3.73
N LYS A 19 17.00 -1.23 3.91
CA LYS A 19 18.23 -1.17 3.11
C LYS A 19 17.94 -1.09 1.62
N GLY A 20 18.68 -0.24 0.90
CA GLY A 20 18.52 -0.01 -0.53
C GLY A 20 17.53 1.11 -0.91
N ASN A 21 16.68 1.56 0.02
CA ASN A 21 15.81 2.71 -0.21
C ASN A 21 16.53 4.02 0.12
N LEU A 22 16.78 4.88 -0.87
CA LEU A 22 17.53 6.13 -0.69
C LEU A 22 16.73 7.24 -0.01
N TYR A 23 15.44 7.38 -0.30
CA TYR A 23 14.53 8.34 0.31
C TYR A 23 13.08 7.90 0.11
N ASN A 24 12.15 8.52 0.85
CA ASN A 24 10.72 8.42 0.60
C ASN A 24 10.23 9.79 0.10
N ILE A 25 9.40 9.80 -0.94
CA ILE A 25 8.84 11.02 -1.53
C ILE A 25 7.32 10.96 -1.49
N GLN A 26 6.70 12.06 -1.06
CA GLN A 26 5.25 12.21 -1.00
C GLN A 26 4.84 13.35 -1.93
N TYR A 27 3.86 13.09 -2.80
CA TYR A 27 3.24 14.12 -3.63
C TYR A 27 1.94 14.55 -2.97
N LEU A 28 1.85 15.83 -2.62
CA LEU A 28 0.70 16.39 -1.93
C LEU A 28 0.15 17.55 -2.74
N ASN A 29 -1.17 17.65 -2.75
CA ASN A 29 -1.90 18.75 -3.36
C ASN A 29 -2.95 19.21 -2.34
N TYR A 30 -2.90 20.47 -1.96
CA TYR A 30 -3.80 21.08 -0.99
C TYR A 30 -4.66 22.12 -1.71
N TRP A 31 -5.97 22.09 -1.47
CA TRP A 31 -6.90 23.05 -2.05
C TRP A 31 -8.06 23.30 -1.09
N SER A 32 -8.75 24.43 -1.24
CA SER A 32 -9.85 24.84 -0.36
C SER A 32 -11.24 24.54 -0.93
N ASP A 33 -11.38 24.52 -2.26
CA ASP A 33 -12.64 24.27 -2.96
C ASP A 33 -12.86 22.77 -3.18
N ASN A 34 -13.77 22.19 -2.40
CA ASN A 34 -14.11 20.76 -2.46
C ASN A 34 -15.27 20.44 -3.42
N SER A 35 -15.61 21.35 -4.35
CA SER A 35 -16.52 21.01 -5.44
C SER A 35 -16.01 19.79 -6.21
N GLU A 36 -16.93 18.98 -6.71
CA GLU A 36 -16.60 17.75 -7.43
C GLU A 36 -15.69 18.03 -8.64
N SER A 37 -15.95 19.13 -9.35
CA SER A 37 -15.13 19.61 -10.47
C SER A 37 -13.67 19.87 -10.05
N ILE A 38 -13.45 20.67 -9.01
CA ILE A 38 -12.10 21.02 -8.57
C ILE A 38 -11.40 19.78 -7.98
N SER A 39 -12.10 19.01 -7.14
CA SER A 39 -11.54 17.78 -6.55
C SER A 39 -11.09 16.79 -7.63
N SER A 40 -11.93 16.54 -8.64
CA SER A 40 -11.60 15.65 -9.76
C SER A 40 -10.39 16.14 -10.55
N GLN A 41 -10.31 17.46 -10.81
CA GLN A 41 -9.15 18.07 -11.48
C GLN A 41 -7.87 17.89 -10.66
N LYS A 42 -7.89 18.20 -9.37
CA LYS A 42 -6.70 18.14 -8.49
C LYS A 42 -6.21 16.70 -8.31
N ILE A 43 -7.11 15.75 -8.12
CA ILE A 43 -6.79 14.31 -8.07
C ILE A 43 -6.22 13.85 -9.42
N GLY A 44 -6.82 14.28 -10.55
CA GLY A 44 -6.32 13.97 -11.89
C GLY A 44 -4.88 14.48 -12.12
N CYS A 45 -4.56 15.69 -11.68
CA CYS A 45 -3.19 16.21 -11.73
C CYS A 45 -2.21 15.37 -10.91
N LEU A 46 -2.60 14.95 -9.71
CA LEU A 46 -1.75 14.13 -8.83
C LEU A 46 -1.48 12.75 -9.45
N ARG A 47 -2.51 12.11 -10.01
CA ARG A 47 -2.40 10.83 -10.73
C ARG A 47 -1.47 10.94 -11.94
N LYS A 48 -1.57 12.03 -12.71
CA LYS A 48 -0.66 12.29 -13.82
C LYS A 48 0.78 12.38 -13.33
N LEU A 49 1.06 13.20 -12.33
CA LEU A 49 2.40 13.32 -11.74
C LEU A 49 2.92 11.97 -11.23
N TYR A 50 2.09 11.21 -10.50
CA TYR A 50 2.46 9.89 -10.02
C TYR A 50 2.84 8.95 -11.17
N LYS A 51 2.11 8.99 -12.30
CA LYS A 51 2.43 8.21 -13.50
C LYS A 51 3.74 8.65 -14.15
N GLU A 52 3.98 9.95 -14.32
CA GLU A 52 5.23 10.48 -14.89
C GLU A 52 6.48 10.04 -14.08
N MET A 53 6.31 9.83 -12.77
CA MET A 53 7.41 9.41 -11.89
C MET A 53 7.72 7.90 -11.92
N GLU A 54 6.90 7.09 -12.60
CA GLU A 54 7.03 5.63 -12.65
C GLU A 54 8.44 5.11 -13.00
N PRO A 55 9.16 5.62 -14.02
CA PRO A 55 10.47 5.09 -14.40
C PRO A 55 11.59 5.47 -13.42
N TYR A 56 11.35 6.39 -12.47
CA TYR A 56 12.39 6.94 -11.59
C TYR A 56 12.31 6.43 -10.15
N VAL A 57 11.25 5.69 -9.81
CA VAL A 57 10.99 5.19 -8.45
C VAL A 57 11.12 3.67 -8.39
N ALA A 58 10.98 3.11 -7.18
CA ALA A 58 10.98 1.66 -6.98
C ALA A 58 10.00 0.96 -7.94
N ASN A 59 10.40 -0.20 -8.44
CA ASN A 59 9.62 -1.03 -9.35
C ASN A 59 9.61 -2.50 -8.88
N SER A 60 8.61 -3.27 -9.34
CA SER A 60 8.47 -4.72 -9.10
C SER A 60 8.47 -5.19 -7.62
N PRO A 61 7.51 -4.74 -6.78
CA PRO A 61 6.43 -3.82 -7.07
C PRO A 61 6.82 -2.36 -6.83
N ARG A 62 6.05 -1.43 -7.41
CA ARG A 62 6.14 -0.01 -7.02
C ARG A 62 5.71 0.16 -5.56
N SER A 63 6.69 0.40 -4.69
CA SER A 63 6.53 0.50 -3.24
C SER A 63 5.66 1.68 -2.81
N ALA A 64 4.96 1.51 -1.69
CA ALA A 64 4.10 2.51 -1.09
C ALA A 64 4.16 2.45 0.44
N TYR A 65 3.70 3.52 1.11
CA TYR A 65 3.66 3.58 2.57
C TYR A 65 2.22 3.61 3.07
N LEU A 66 1.85 2.65 3.92
CA LEU A 66 0.47 2.45 4.39
C LEU A 66 -0.17 3.70 5.02
N ASN A 67 0.62 4.52 5.73
CA ASN A 67 0.11 5.73 6.38
C ASN A 67 -0.28 6.83 5.37
N TYR A 68 0.11 6.69 4.10
CA TYR A 68 -0.36 7.48 2.97
C TYR A 68 -1.24 6.59 2.10
N ARG A 69 -2.38 6.16 2.66
CA ARG A 69 -3.27 5.19 2.02
C ARG A 69 -3.76 5.69 0.66
N ASP A 70 -3.53 4.90 -0.36
CA ASP A 70 -3.93 5.14 -1.74
C ASP A 70 -4.84 4.02 -2.23
N LEU A 71 -6.11 4.35 -2.46
CA LEU A 71 -7.13 3.43 -2.97
C LEU A 71 -6.97 3.16 -4.48
N ASP A 72 -6.17 3.96 -5.21
CA ASP A 72 -5.89 3.74 -6.63
C ASP A 72 -5.04 2.48 -6.87
N PHE A 73 -4.41 1.91 -5.84
CA PHE A 73 -3.73 0.61 -5.94
C PHE A 73 -4.68 -0.58 -6.00
N GLY A 74 -5.94 -0.40 -5.65
CA GLY A 74 -6.97 -1.44 -5.60
C GLY A 74 -7.64 -1.52 -4.24
N THR A 75 -8.84 -2.11 -4.20
CA THR A 75 -9.65 -2.24 -2.99
C THR A 75 -10.20 -3.66 -2.86
N ASN A 76 -10.51 -4.06 -1.63
CA ASN A 76 -11.33 -5.21 -1.35
C ASN A 76 -12.79 -4.82 -1.63
N SER A 77 -13.23 -5.02 -2.87
CA SER A 77 -14.63 -4.84 -3.26
C SER A 77 -15.47 -6.04 -2.75
N GLU A 78 -16.49 -6.48 -3.50
CA GLU A 78 -17.29 -7.65 -3.12
C GLU A 78 -16.45 -8.93 -2.97
N ASP A 79 -15.35 -9.03 -3.70
CA ASP A 79 -14.40 -10.14 -3.61
C ASP A 79 -13.24 -9.81 -2.66
N TYR A 80 -13.46 -10.14 -1.39
CA TYR A 80 -12.51 -9.95 -0.30
C TYR A 80 -11.55 -11.16 -0.20
N SER A 81 -10.64 -11.31 -1.16
CA SER A 81 -9.70 -12.44 -1.26
C SER A 81 -8.22 -12.06 -1.13
N TYR A 82 -7.43 -12.98 -0.58
CA TYR A 82 -5.98 -12.82 -0.43
C TYR A 82 -5.26 -12.55 -1.75
N SER A 83 -5.62 -13.28 -2.82
CA SER A 83 -5.00 -13.16 -4.14
C SER A 83 -5.17 -11.76 -4.75
N LYS A 84 -6.37 -11.17 -4.66
CA LYS A 84 -6.62 -9.80 -5.11
C LYS A 84 -5.93 -8.77 -4.22
N ALA A 85 -6.02 -8.95 -2.90
CA ALA A 85 -5.42 -8.03 -1.97
C ALA A 85 -3.89 -8.00 -2.06
N LYS A 86 -3.26 -9.09 -2.48
CA LYS A 86 -1.81 -9.18 -2.67
C LYS A 86 -1.27 -8.12 -3.64
N ILE A 87 -2.05 -7.73 -4.66
CA ILE A 87 -1.66 -6.74 -5.68
C ILE A 87 -1.33 -5.37 -5.04
N TRP A 88 -2.17 -4.89 -4.12
CA TRP A 88 -1.90 -3.64 -3.38
C TRP A 88 -1.11 -3.89 -2.10
N GLY A 89 -1.28 -5.06 -1.48
CA GLY A 89 -0.65 -5.45 -0.23
C GLY A 89 0.87 -5.51 -0.32
N GLU A 90 1.41 -6.08 -1.39
CA GLU A 90 2.86 -6.16 -1.61
C GLU A 90 3.48 -4.78 -1.88
N LYS A 91 2.71 -3.78 -2.34
CA LYS A 91 3.22 -2.40 -2.45
C LYS A 91 3.52 -1.83 -1.06
N TYR A 92 2.67 -2.08 -0.07
CA TYR A 92 2.84 -1.57 1.29
C TYR A 92 3.77 -2.42 2.15
N PHE A 93 3.73 -3.75 1.97
CA PHE A 93 4.33 -4.70 2.91
C PHE A 93 5.38 -5.62 2.27
N SER A 94 5.61 -5.53 0.96
CA SER A 94 6.53 -6.43 0.24
C SER A 94 6.27 -7.89 0.62
N GLY A 95 7.32 -8.70 0.85
CA GLY A 95 7.20 -10.09 1.28
C GLY A 95 6.53 -10.29 2.66
N ASN A 96 6.31 -9.24 3.45
CA ASN A 96 5.65 -9.37 4.76
C ASN A 96 4.13 -9.56 4.66
N PHE A 97 3.52 -9.29 3.50
CA PHE A 97 2.06 -9.33 3.34
C PHE A 97 1.46 -10.70 3.69
N GLU A 98 2.12 -11.79 3.29
CA GLU A 98 1.65 -13.15 3.59
C GLU A 98 1.65 -13.44 5.09
N ARG A 99 2.74 -13.07 5.80
CA ARG A 99 2.82 -13.24 7.25
C ARG A 99 1.70 -12.47 7.95
N LEU A 100 1.37 -11.27 7.47
CA LEU A 100 0.27 -10.46 8.00
C LEU A 100 -1.09 -11.11 7.76
N ALA A 101 -1.35 -11.64 6.56
CA ALA A 101 -2.58 -12.36 6.26
C ALA A 101 -2.76 -13.62 7.13
N LYS A 102 -1.67 -14.34 7.41
CA LYS A 102 -1.66 -15.48 8.33
C LYS A 102 -1.96 -15.07 9.77
N VAL A 103 -1.43 -13.94 10.24
CA VAL A 103 -1.75 -13.39 11.56
C VAL A 103 -3.23 -12.99 11.62
N LYS A 104 -3.71 -12.27 10.60
CA LYS A 104 -5.12 -11.88 10.45
C LYS A 104 -6.07 -13.07 10.59
N SER A 105 -5.81 -14.17 9.88
CA SER A 105 -6.63 -15.39 9.99
C SER A 105 -6.73 -15.96 11.41
N LYS A 106 -5.68 -15.79 12.23
CA LYS A 106 -5.65 -16.32 13.60
C LYS A 106 -6.35 -15.41 14.59
N VAL A 107 -6.15 -14.10 14.47
CA VAL A 107 -6.61 -13.13 15.47
C VAL A 107 -7.99 -12.56 15.17
N ASP A 108 -8.42 -12.62 13.92
CA ASP A 108 -9.74 -12.17 13.47
C ASP A 108 -10.30 -13.09 12.37
N PRO A 109 -10.65 -14.35 12.72
CA PRO A 109 -11.07 -15.37 11.76
C PRO A 109 -12.39 -15.03 11.04
N SER A 110 -13.28 -14.28 11.69
CA SER A 110 -14.52 -13.78 11.09
C SER A 110 -14.30 -12.53 10.23
N ASN A 111 -13.06 -12.01 10.18
CA ASN A 111 -12.69 -10.81 9.44
C ASN A 111 -13.58 -9.61 9.82
N PHE A 112 -13.88 -9.47 11.11
CA PHE A 112 -14.71 -8.41 11.66
C PHE A 112 -14.07 -7.03 11.47
N PHE A 113 -12.76 -6.91 11.72
CA PHE A 113 -12.03 -5.66 11.55
C PHE A 113 -11.60 -5.48 10.10
N ARG A 114 -12.45 -4.83 9.29
CA ARG A 114 -12.21 -4.65 7.85
C ARG A 114 -12.55 -3.26 7.33
N ASN A 115 -11.90 -2.89 6.23
CA ASN A 115 -12.14 -1.70 5.40
C ASN A 115 -11.75 -2.02 3.94
N GLU A 116 -11.76 -1.01 3.07
CA GLU A 116 -11.53 -1.12 1.63
C GLU A 116 -10.12 -1.63 1.27
N GLN A 117 -9.15 -1.60 2.19
CA GLN A 117 -7.78 -2.13 2.00
C GLN A 117 -7.26 -2.84 3.26
N SER A 118 -8.14 -3.46 4.05
CA SER A 118 -7.68 -4.27 5.18
C SER A 118 -7.12 -5.60 4.69
N ILE A 119 -6.13 -6.12 5.40
CA ILE A 119 -5.51 -7.40 5.07
C ILE A 119 -6.57 -8.50 5.19
N PRO A 120 -6.79 -9.31 4.16
CA PRO A 120 -7.72 -10.42 4.25
C PRO A 120 -7.12 -11.62 4.96
N SER A 121 -8.00 -12.51 5.41
CA SER A 121 -7.59 -13.82 5.90
C SER A 121 -6.82 -14.56 4.80
N TYR A 122 -5.71 -15.17 5.18
CA TYR A 122 -4.99 -16.10 4.31
C TYR A 122 -5.91 -17.26 3.94
N SER A 123 -6.29 -17.32 2.67
CA SER A 123 -7.06 -18.42 2.07
C SER A 123 -6.33 -18.84 0.80
N THR A 124 -6.06 -20.13 0.67
CA THR A 124 -5.40 -20.74 -0.50
C THR A 124 -6.40 -21.41 -1.43
N ASN A 125 -7.70 -21.11 -1.31
CA ASN A 125 -8.70 -21.66 -2.22
C ASN A 125 -8.48 -21.04 -3.61
N ILE A 126 -7.73 -21.77 -4.44
CA ILE A 126 -7.65 -21.64 -5.89
C ILE A 126 -8.93 -22.23 -6.48
#